data_AF-A0A5K0X969-F1
#
_entry.id   AF-A0A5K0X969-F1
#
_cell.length_a   1.000
_cell.length_b   1.000
_cell.length_c   1.000
_cell.angle_alpha   90.00
_cell.angle_beta   90.00
_cell.angle_gamma   90.00
#
_symmetry.space_group_name_H-M   'P 1'
#
loop_
_entity.id
_entity.type
_entity.pdbx_description
1 polymer ?
#
loop_
_entity_poly.entity_id
_entity_poly.type
_entity_poly.pdbx_seq_one_letter_code
_entity_poly.pdbx_strand_id
1 'polypeptide(L)' 'IYIIGGVGDRQYYSDVWVLDLSCRTWTQLDIGGQQPQGRFSHSAVVANSDVAIYGG' A
#
# COMPACT_ATOMS: atom_id res chain seq x y z
N ILE A 1 -10.38 -1.97 -1.77
CA ILE A 1 -9.21 -2.88 -1.55
C ILE A 1 -7.97 -2.02 -1.51
N TYR A 2 -7.05 -2.27 -0.57
CA TYR A 2 -5.77 -1.55 -0.48
C TYR A 2 -4.63 -2.41 -1.02
N ILE A 3 -3.75 -1.82 -1.80
CA ILE A 3 -2.47 -2.39 -2.22
C ILE A 3 -1.38 -1.44 -1.72
N ILE A 4 -0.42 -1.95 -0.96
CA ILE A 4 0.62 -1.15 -0.31
C ILE A 4 1.97 -1.76 -0.68
N GLY A 5 2.81 -1.00 -1.37
CA GLY A 5 4.11 -1.46 -1.85
C GLY A 5 4.03 -2.61 -2.87
N GLY A 6 5.03 -3.49 -2.84
CA GLY A 6 5.20 -4.57 -3.81
C GLY A 6 6.55 -4.51 -4.52
N VAL A 7 6.74 -5.39 -5.51
CA VAL A 7 7.95 -5.46 -6.33
C VAL A 7 7.58 -5.67 -7.79
N GLY A 8 8.19 -4.91 -8.67
CA GLY A 8 7.96 -4.93 -10.12
C GLY A 8 8.99 -4.05 -10.81
N ASP A 9 9.25 -4.29 -12.10
CA ASP A 9 10.19 -3.49 -12.90
C ASP A 9 11.57 -3.27 -12.24
N ARG A 10 12.06 -4.29 -11.51
CA ARG A 10 13.32 -4.26 -10.74
C ARG A 10 13.35 -3.20 -9.62
N GLN A 11 12.19 -2.78 -9.13
CA GLN A 11 12.03 -1.80 -8.07
C GLN A 11 11.09 -2.30 -6.97
N TYR A 12 11.36 -1.88 -5.74
CA TYR A 12 10.41 -2.00 -4.64
C TYR A 12 9.56 -0.74 -4.55
N TYR A 13 8.24 -0.92 -4.49
CA TYR A 13 7.31 0.18 -4.43
C TYR A 13 6.98 0.53 -2.98
N SER A 14 6.75 1.82 -2.74
CA SER A 14 6.32 2.41 -1.46
C SER A 14 5.02 3.20 -1.60
N ASP A 15 4.33 3.04 -2.72
CA ASP A 15 3.06 3.68 -3.02
C ASP A 15 1.89 2.88 -2.44
N VAL A 16 0.74 3.55 -2.38
CA VAL A 16 -0.51 2.96 -1.88
C VAL A 16 -1.60 3.22 -2.91
N TRP A 17 -2.28 2.15 -3.28
CA TRP A 17 -3.38 2.17 -4.22
C TRP A 17 -4.66 1.66 -3.57
N VAL A 18 -5.77 2.33 -3.89
CA VAL A 18 -7.10 1.90 -3.50
C VAL A 18 -7.91 1.56 -4.73
N LEU A 19 -8.48 0.37 -4.74
CA LEU A 19 -9.56 0.00 -5.66
C LEU A 19 -10.90 0.22 -4.97
N ASP A 20 -11.68 1.16 -5.50
CA ASP A 20 -13.11 1.28 -5.21
C ASP A 20 -13.84 0.18 -5.98
N LEU A 21 -14.50 -0.73 -5.28
CA LEU A 21 -15.22 -1.85 -5.88
C LEU A 21 -16.58 -1.45 -6.47
N SER A 22 -17.14 -0.33 -6.03
CA SER A 22 -18.41 0.20 -6.55
C SER A 22 -18.19 0.76 -7.95
N CYS A 23 -17.16 1.58 -8.11
CA CYS A 23 -16.84 2.26 -9.37
C CYS A 23 -15.80 1.52 -10.21
N ARG A 24 -15.12 0.51 -9.64
CA ARG A 24 -14.03 -0.27 -10.26
C ARG A 24 -12.86 0.61 -10.72
N THR A 25 -12.60 1.66 -9.96
CA THR A 25 -11.57 2.66 -10.25
C THR A 25 -10.41 2.52 -9.28
N TRP A 26 -9.20 2.63 -9.82
CA TRP A 26 -7.98 2.70 -9.04
C TRP A 26 -7.64 4.17 -8.75
N THR A 27 -7.24 4.44 -7.51
CA THR A 27 -6.76 5.76 -7.09
C THR A 27 -5.51 5.57 -6.26
N GLN A 28 -4.44 6.25 -6.65
CA GLN A 28 -3.22 6.32 -5.84
C GLN A 28 -3.47 7.32 -4.70
N LEU A 29 -3.11 6.93 -3.48
CA LEU A 29 -3.22 7.81 -2.32
C LEU A 29 -1.94 8.62 -2.14
N ASP A 30 -2.10 9.90 -1.83
CA ASP A 30 -1.01 10.75 -1.35
C ASP A 30 -0.74 10.43 0.12
N ILE A 31 0.44 9.88 0.40
CA ILE A 31 0.86 9.51 1.76
C ILE A 31 1.61 10.68 2.39
N GLY A 32 1.06 11.21 3.49
CA GLY A 32 1.72 12.23 4.30
C GLY A 32 2.75 11.66 5.27
N GLY A 33 3.63 12.52 5.78
CA GLY A 33 4.64 12.16 6.78
C GLY A 33 5.88 11.49 6.18
N GLN A 34 6.58 10.67 6.97
CA GLN A 34 7.77 9.97 6.51
C GLN A 34 7.37 8.74 5.71
N GLN A 35 7.65 8.77 4.40
CA GLN A 35 7.38 7.63 3.54
C GLN A 35 8.33 6.46 3.85
N PRO A 36 7.82 5.23 4.03
CA PRO A 36 8.68 4.06 4.19
C PRO A 36 9.44 3.78 2.89
N GLN A 37 10.60 3.12 3.00
CA GLN A 37 11.22 2.53 1.81
C GLN A 37 10.31 1.49 1.18
N GLY A 38 10.45 1.31 -0.14
CA GLY A 38 9.71 0.33 -0.89
C GLY A 38 9.93 -1.06 -0.32
N ARG A 39 8.86 -1.84 -0.20
CA ARG A 39 8.83 -3.12 0.51
C ARG A 39 7.92 -4.12 -0.16
N PHE A 40 8.22 -5.39 0.01
CA PHE A 40 7.42 -6.52 -0.50
C PHE A 40 7.51 -7.69 0.48
N SER A 41 6.60 -8.67 0.36
CA SER A 41 6.55 -9.81 1.30
C SER A 41 6.33 -9.40 2.78
N HIS A 42 5.77 -8.22 3.02
CA HIS A 42 5.39 -7.75 4.35
C HIS A 42 4.07 -8.39 4.80
N SER A 43 3.82 -8.33 6.10
CA SER A 43 2.50 -8.63 6.67
C SER A 43 1.67 -7.35 6.80
N ALA A 44 0.37 -7.45 6.52
CA ALA A 44 -0.57 -6.34 6.65
C ALA A 44 -1.76 -6.75 7.53
N VAL A 45 -2.16 -5.88 8.44
CA VAL A 45 -3.35 -6.06 9.29
C VAL A 45 -4.21 -4.81 9.29
N VAL A 46 -5.52 -4.99 9.18
CA VAL A 46 -6.50 -3.91 9.36
C VAL A 46 -6.89 -3.87 10.84
N ALA A 47 -6.70 -2.71 11.47
CA ALA A 47 -7.07 -2.44 12.85
C ALA A 47 -7.96 -1.19 12.88
N ASN A 48 -9.28 -1.40 12.91
CA ASN A 48 -10.28 -0.32 12.84
C ASN A 48 -10.13 0.55 11.57
N SER A 49 -9.79 1.83 11.74
CA SER A 49 -9.53 2.79 10.66
C SER A 49 -8.12 2.73 10.09
N ASP A 50 -7.25 1.92 10.70
CA ASP A 50 -5.82 1.94 10.41
C ASP A 50 -5.38 0.64 9.74
N VAL A 51 -4.33 0.74 8.93
CA VAL A 51 -3.63 -0.41 8.34
C VAL A 51 -2.20 -0.40 8.85
N ALA A 52 -1.81 -1.47 9.53
CA ALA A 52 -0.45 -1.65 10.00
C ALA A 52 0.31 -2.61 9.07
N ILE A 53 1.54 -2.22 8.71
CA ILE A 53 2.46 -2.99 7.88
C ILE A 53 3.68 -3.37 8.72
N TYR A 54 4.06 -4.64 8.72
CA TYR A 54 5.21 -5.14 9.48
C TYR A 54 6.12 -6.03 8.63
N GLY A 55 7.43 -5.86 8.80
CA GLY A 55 8.45 -6.52 7.99
C GLY A 55 8.45 -6.04 6.54
N GLY A 56 9.13 -6.81 5.70
CA GLY A 56 9.30 -6.53 4.27
C GLY A 56 10.08 -5.26 3.94
#